data_AF-A0AA96W4H8-F1
#
_entry.id   AF-A0AA96W4H8-F1
#
_cell.length_a   1.000
_cell.length_b   1.000
_cell.length_c   1.000
_cell.angle_alpha   90.00
_cell.angle_beta   90.00
_cell.angle_gamma   90.00
#
_symmetry.space_group_name_H-M   'P 1'
#
loop_
_entity.id
_entity.type
_entity.pdbx_description
1 polymer ?
#
loop_
_entity_poly.entity_id
_entity_poly.type
_entity_poly.pdbx_seq_one_letter_code
_entity_poly.pdbx_strand_id
1 'polypeptide(L)'
;MPHIPRTRLLALVTATAALLAGLTGHPATAADAPTTTRLTLTGDLFRMTDTSTAAAATTLADRLADADLDDVVTTEYTTDSAGAPDPGMNLGSMRACAGDETKALPPVDRKVAWCWSSALGDDTTPRWWPQGMSTTGTADGADGAIQGRSVTAVAWHYKTFRTDLAGTVEAADKCRTNNLLRLSLIDRATLKYRHVLLVEPTSGGQNFKFVTGHGGGIVWYANHLYVTDTTGGIRVFDVNKLSKVDTYGSGLNTYGIDGVSGRSSACGLPYVLPQTHYYKQASPPPSGGCDSGAVDGAPDPDSLCYSWLSLDKTGGGPYKLVAGEWYGGVAGARIVRYQLNPTSASTYPGLLNMSGGRTVIHDAYAATRYVGLQGGMTWTGDTGLLNFAFHKGCALQPAVFSRTWAGDTRAPTACNVTVGGRPHASGNWAVGTPQALSHWPRLGTARVDELWGLTEHICAGTALRASFPHEFKAVEEADERRNACDGYQGEANLSLRTVFAVGFDDPAVMDLH
;
A
#
# COMPACT_ATOMS: atom_id res chain seq x y z
N MET A 1 -26.88 -87.55 45.32
CA MET A 1 -28.32 -87.30 45.03
C MET A 1 -28.80 -86.30 46.07
N PRO A 2 -29.55 -85.23 45.74
CA PRO A 2 -30.45 -85.14 44.60
C PRO A 2 -30.25 -83.93 43.65
N HIS A 3 -30.72 -84.17 42.42
CA HIS A 3 -31.42 -83.27 41.49
C HIS A 3 -30.72 -82.07 40.84
N ILE A 4 -30.20 -82.37 39.65
CA ILE A 4 -30.36 -81.56 38.43
C ILE A 4 -31.86 -81.35 38.13
N PRO A 5 -32.26 -80.16 37.66
CA PRO A 5 -33.03 -80.10 36.42
C PRO A 5 -32.39 -79.15 35.39
N ARG A 6 -32.29 -79.68 34.17
CA ARG A 6 -32.04 -78.93 32.93
C ARG A 6 -33.34 -78.26 32.49
N THR A 7 -33.31 -76.96 32.19
CA THR A 7 -34.28 -76.33 31.29
C THR A 7 -33.64 -75.24 30.46
N ARG A 8 -33.45 -75.61 29.19
CA ARG A 8 -33.51 -74.90 27.89
C ARG A 8 -33.21 -73.39 27.79
N LEU A 9 -32.36 -73.13 26.79
CA LEU A 9 -32.07 -71.89 26.09
C LEU A 9 -33.32 -71.01 25.82
N LEU A 10 -33.14 -69.70 26.02
CA LEU A 10 -33.51 -68.72 25.00
C LEU A 10 -32.49 -67.57 25.01
N ALA A 11 -32.05 -67.22 23.81
CA ALA A 11 -30.94 -66.31 23.54
C ALA A 11 -31.26 -64.86 23.91
N LEU A 12 -30.29 -64.16 24.49
CA LEU A 12 -30.15 -62.71 24.29
C LEU A 12 -28.67 -62.39 24.12
N VAL A 13 -28.33 -61.95 22.91
CA VAL A 13 -27.01 -61.48 22.50
C VAL A 13 -26.71 -60.19 23.24
N THR A 14 -25.68 -60.20 24.09
CA THR A 14 -25.01 -58.98 24.56
C THR A 14 -23.55 -59.10 24.14
N ALA A 15 -23.24 -58.48 23.01
CA ALA A 15 -21.88 -58.40 22.48
C ALA A 15 -21.05 -57.52 23.42
N THR A 16 -20.07 -58.15 24.08
CA THR A 16 -18.89 -57.48 24.61
C THR A 16 -17.93 -57.29 23.44
N ALA A 17 -17.79 -56.05 22.97
CA ALA A 17 -16.67 -55.65 22.13
C ALA A 17 -15.80 -54.69 22.94
N ALA A 18 -14.65 -55.20 23.38
CA ALA A 18 -13.57 -54.42 23.95
C ALA A 18 -12.65 -53.95 22.81
N LEU A 19 -12.02 -52.78 23.03
CA LEU A 19 -10.93 -52.16 22.26
C LEU A 19 -11.23 -51.70 20.82
N LEU A 20 -11.53 -50.41 20.69
CA LEU A 20 -10.66 -49.52 19.91
C LEU A 20 -10.48 -48.22 20.68
N ALA A 21 -9.21 -47.96 20.99
CA ALA A 21 -8.71 -46.77 21.62
C ALA A 21 -9.14 -45.52 20.85
N GLY A 22 -9.34 -44.43 21.61
CA GLY A 22 -9.72 -43.13 21.09
C GLY A 22 -8.85 -42.68 19.93
N LEU A 23 -9.50 -42.46 18.80
CA LEU A 23 -9.14 -41.39 17.89
C LEU A 23 -10.09 -40.23 18.23
N THR A 24 -9.82 -39.57 19.35
CA THR A 24 -10.21 -38.16 19.47
C THR A 24 -9.49 -37.46 18.34
N GLY A 25 -10.23 -37.12 17.27
CA GLY A 25 -9.75 -36.22 16.24
C GLY A 25 -9.17 -35.02 16.95
N HIS A 26 -7.86 -34.82 16.83
CA HIS A 26 -7.26 -33.58 17.26
C HIS A 26 -7.98 -32.49 16.46
N PRO A 27 -8.42 -31.37 17.08
CA PRO A 27 -8.84 -30.23 16.28
C PRO A 27 -7.67 -29.92 15.35
N ALA A 28 -7.95 -29.82 14.04
CA ALA A 28 -6.94 -29.44 13.07
C ALA A 28 -6.26 -28.17 13.59
N THR A 29 -5.00 -28.30 14.00
CA THR A 29 -4.19 -27.14 14.33
C THR A 29 -4.15 -26.26 13.08
N ALA A 30 -4.10 -24.94 13.23
CA ALA A 30 -4.09 -23.98 12.10
C ALA A 30 -3.08 -24.30 10.97
N ALA A 31 -2.12 -25.19 11.23
CA ALA A 31 -1.17 -25.78 10.29
C ALA A 31 -1.77 -26.55 9.08
N ASP A 32 -3.05 -26.96 9.07
CA ASP A 32 -3.59 -27.77 7.95
C ASP A 32 -4.37 -26.99 6.87
N ALA A 33 -4.83 -25.75 7.14
CA ALA A 33 -5.64 -24.97 6.17
C ALA A 33 -4.78 -24.12 5.22
N PRO A 34 -4.99 -24.03 3.91
CA PRO A 34 -4.13 -23.24 3.01
C PRO A 34 -3.85 -21.79 3.46
N THR A 35 -2.64 -21.27 3.19
CA THR A 35 -2.25 -19.87 3.45
C THR A 35 -3.01 -18.89 2.57
N THR A 36 -3.28 -19.29 1.33
CA THR A 36 -4.11 -18.58 0.37
C THR A 36 -5.04 -19.56 -0.36
N THR A 37 -6.29 -19.15 -0.59
CA THR A 37 -7.31 -19.97 -1.26
C THR A 37 -7.92 -19.19 -2.42
N ARG A 38 -8.06 -19.85 -3.58
CA ARG A 38 -8.69 -19.22 -4.75
C ARG A 38 -10.18 -19.01 -4.51
N LEU A 39 -10.67 -17.82 -4.86
CA LEU A 39 -12.08 -17.46 -4.77
C LEU A 39 -12.83 -17.81 -6.06
N THR A 40 -14.07 -18.25 -5.90
CA THR A 40 -15.00 -18.37 -7.03
C THR A 40 -15.57 -17.01 -7.36
N LEU A 41 -15.39 -16.55 -8.59
CA LEU A 41 -15.95 -15.29 -9.07
C LEU A 41 -17.36 -15.52 -9.62
N THR A 42 -18.35 -14.79 -9.11
CA THR A 42 -19.74 -14.84 -9.58
C THR A 42 -20.24 -13.44 -9.89
N GLY A 43 -20.99 -13.30 -10.99
CA GLY A 43 -21.59 -12.02 -11.37
C GLY A 43 -20.57 -10.90 -11.56
N ASP A 44 -20.81 -9.77 -10.90
CA ASP A 44 -19.97 -8.57 -10.96
C ASP A 44 -19.02 -8.41 -9.77
N LEU A 45 -18.81 -9.47 -8.99
CA LEU A 45 -17.95 -9.43 -7.80
C LEU A 45 -16.57 -8.83 -8.13
N PHE A 46 -16.19 -7.77 -7.39
CA PHE A 46 -14.96 -6.97 -7.54
C PHE A 46 -14.76 -6.24 -8.87
N ARG A 47 -15.72 -6.30 -9.79
CA ARG A 47 -15.62 -5.57 -11.06
C ARG A 47 -15.89 -4.09 -10.83
N MET A 48 -15.10 -3.26 -11.49
CA MET A 48 -15.23 -1.80 -11.44
C MET A 48 -15.75 -1.25 -12.76
N THR A 49 -16.40 -0.09 -12.71
CA THR A 49 -16.73 0.73 -13.89
C THR A 49 -15.75 1.87 -14.01
N ASP A 50 -15.46 2.33 -15.23
CA ASP A 50 -14.58 3.49 -15.44
C ASP A 50 -15.39 4.79 -15.51
N THR A 51 -15.05 5.76 -14.67
CA THR A 51 -15.40 7.17 -14.86
C THR A 51 -14.23 7.89 -15.54
N SER A 52 -14.19 7.87 -16.86
CA SER A 52 -13.11 8.56 -17.59
C SER A 52 -13.23 10.08 -17.45
N THR A 53 -12.10 10.70 -17.15
CA THR A 53 -11.89 12.16 -17.08
C THR A 53 -10.82 12.62 -18.06
N ALA A 54 -10.37 11.76 -18.99
CA ALA A 54 -9.23 12.01 -19.88
C ALA A 54 -9.37 13.27 -20.75
N ALA A 55 -10.59 13.54 -21.26
CA ALA A 55 -10.87 14.77 -22.01
C ALA A 55 -10.75 16.01 -21.11
N ALA A 56 -11.35 15.99 -19.91
CA ALA A 56 -11.26 17.08 -18.94
C ALA A 56 -9.83 17.29 -18.43
N ALA A 57 -9.06 16.21 -18.26
CA ALA A 57 -7.66 16.27 -17.90
C ALA A 57 -6.81 16.91 -19.00
N THR A 58 -7.13 16.63 -20.27
CA THR A 58 -6.48 17.29 -21.42
C THR A 58 -6.81 18.78 -21.45
N THR A 59 -8.09 19.14 -21.37
CA THR A 59 -8.50 20.55 -21.27
C THR A 59 -7.81 21.27 -20.11
N LEU A 60 -7.67 20.61 -18.96
CA LEU A 60 -6.99 21.20 -17.81
C LEU A 60 -5.49 21.40 -18.09
N ALA A 61 -4.80 20.38 -18.62
CA ALA A 61 -3.37 20.48 -18.95
C ALA A 61 -3.11 21.60 -19.96
N ASP A 62 -3.97 21.76 -20.99
CA ASP A 62 -3.86 22.83 -21.99
C ASP A 62 -4.02 24.24 -21.40
N ARG A 63 -4.59 24.37 -20.20
CA ARG A 63 -4.74 25.66 -19.49
C ARG A 63 -3.63 25.95 -18.49
N LEU A 64 -2.90 24.94 -18.07
CA LEU A 64 -1.78 25.07 -17.15
C LEU A 64 -0.47 25.14 -17.95
N ALA A 65 0.62 25.51 -17.29
CA ALA A 65 1.92 25.43 -17.92
C ALA A 65 2.33 23.94 -18.03
N ASP A 66 2.78 23.53 -19.21
CA ASP A 66 3.27 22.17 -19.43
C ASP A 66 4.47 21.88 -18.51
N ALA A 67 4.58 20.63 -18.07
CA ALA A 67 5.69 20.17 -17.26
C ALA A 67 5.91 18.67 -17.50
N ASP A 68 7.16 18.24 -17.41
CA ASP A 68 7.51 16.82 -17.50
C ASP A 68 8.27 16.32 -16.26
N LEU A 69 8.63 15.04 -16.26
CA LEU A 69 9.39 14.46 -15.15
C LEU A 69 10.73 15.17 -14.93
N ASP A 70 11.37 15.67 -16.00
CA ASP A 70 12.62 16.41 -15.94
C ASP A 70 12.43 17.70 -15.14
N ASP A 71 11.41 18.49 -15.49
CA ASP A 71 11.07 19.72 -14.81
C ASP A 71 10.86 19.49 -13.31
N VAL A 72 10.11 18.45 -12.93
CA VAL A 72 9.78 18.18 -11.54
C VAL A 72 11.01 17.81 -10.72
N VAL A 73 11.88 16.95 -11.26
CA VAL A 73 13.00 16.39 -10.50
C VAL A 73 14.31 17.18 -10.61
N THR A 74 14.39 18.19 -11.48
CA THR A 74 15.61 19.01 -11.67
C THR A 74 15.43 20.49 -11.36
N THR A 75 14.22 21.04 -11.44
CA THR A 75 14.03 22.49 -11.24
C THR A 75 14.30 22.87 -9.79
N GLU A 76 15.31 23.71 -9.55
CA GLU A 76 15.57 24.28 -8.22
C GLU A 76 14.72 25.54 -7.99
N TYR A 77 13.94 25.55 -6.90
CA TYR A 77 13.28 26.76 -6.40
C TYR A 77 13.94 27.17 -5.10
N THR A 78 14.19 28.47 -4.92
CA THR A 78 14.65 29.04 -3.64
C THR A 78 13.67 30.10 -3.11
N THR A 79 12.64 30.41 -3.90
CA THR A 79 11.62 31.41 -3.61
C THR A 79 10.23 30.86 -3.90
N ASP A 80 9.23 31.49 -3.31
CA ASP A 80 7.84 31.33 -3.74
C ASP A 80 7.59 32.01 -5.11
N SER A 81 6.37 31.86 -5.60
CA SER A 81 5.92 32.49 -6.86
C SER A 81 5.83 34.02 -6.83
N ALA A 82 5.98 34.66 -5.65
CA ALA A 82 6.06 36.11 -5.49
C ALA A 82 7.52 36.61 -5.42
N GLY A 83 8.50 35.70 -5.44
CA GLY A 83 9.94 36.00 -5.36
C GLY A 83 10.47 36.15 -3.93
N ALA A 84 9.69 35.83 -2.91
CA ALA A 84 10.15 35.83 -1.52
C ALA A 84 10.92 34.54 -1.22
N PRO A 85 12.05 34.60 -0.49
CA PRO A 85 12.79 33.39 -0.08
C PRO A 85 11.90 32.39 0.65
N ASP A 86 11.88 31.15 0.18
CA ASP A 86 11.07 30.07 0.75
C ASP A 86 11.86 28.76 0.71
N PRO A 87 12.59 28.41 1.79
CA PRO A 87 13.34 27.17 1.88
C PRO A 87 12.47 25.92 1.72
N GLY A 88 11.16 26.01 1.96
CA GLY A 88 10.22 24.91 1.76
C GLY A 88 9.99 24.56 0.29
N MET A 89 10.40 25.44 -0.64
CA MET A 89 10.33 25.21 -2.08
C MET A 89 11.55 24.50 -2.66
N ASN A 90 12.65 24.47 -1.90
CA ASN A 90 13.89 23.81 -2.32
C ASN A 90 13.63 22.40 -2.82
N LEU A 91 14.39 21.99 -3.83
CA LEU A 91 14.34 20.60 -4.29
C LEU A 91 14.79 19.69 -3.14
N GLY A 92 13.94 18.73 -2.79
CA GLY A 92 14.22 17.77 -1.73
C GLY A 92 15.42 16.91 -2.09
N SER A 93 16.16 16.47 -1.08
CA SER A 93 17.26 15.53 -1.26
C SER A 93 17.06 14.38 -0.30
N MET A 94 16.96 13.16 -0.82
CA MET A 94 17.11 12.00 0.04
C MET A 94 18.54 11.99 0.57
N ARG A 95 18.71 11.37 1.73
CA ARG A 95 20.00 11.26 2.43
C ARG A 95 20.25 9.82 2.86
N ALA A 96 21.48 9.52 3.23
CA ALA A 96 21.76 8.29 3.95
C ALA A 96 20.95 8.28 5.26
N CYS A 97 20.35 7.13 5.56
CA CYS A 97 19.77 6.90 6.88
C CYS A 97 20.88 6.86 7.92
N ALA A 98 20.65 7.47 9.09
CA ALA A 98 21.65 7.60 10.13
C ALA A 98 21.05 7.37 11.52
N GLY A 99 21.90 7.03 12.49
CA GLY A 99 21.49 6.80 13.87
C GLY A 99 20.35 5.79 13.97
N ASP A 100 19.32 6.16 14.73
CA ASP A 100 18.18 5.29 15.01
C ASP A 100 17.27 5.02 13.81
N GLU A 101 17.33 5.82 12.74
CA GLU A 101 16.55 5.56 11.52
C GLU A 101 17.01 4.27 10.82
N THR A 102 18.27 3.87 11.05
CA THR A 102 18.80 2.61 10.49
C THR A 102 18.06 1.38 11.03
N LYS A 103 17.37 1.51 12.18
CA LYS A 103 16.53 0.44 12.73
C LYS A 103 15.34 0.11 11.81
N ALA A 104 14.87 1.08 11.02
CA ALA A 104 13.77 0.90 10.08
C ALA A 104 14.17 0.18 8.79
N LEU A 105 15.46 -0.08 8.58
CA LEU A 105 15.96 -0.76 7.39
C LEU A 105 15.92 -2.28 7.54
N PRO A 106 15.66 -3.02 6.44
CA PRO A 106 15.55 -4.47 6.49
C PRO A 106 16.85 -5.13 6.98
N PRO A 107 16.76 -6.22 7.76
CA PRO A 107 17.92 -6.91 8.33
C PRO A 107 18.62 -7.84 7.32
N VAL A 108 18.73 -7.40 6.07
CA VAL A 108 19.36 -8.14 4.96
C VAL A 108 20.28 -7.20 4.17
N ASP A 109 21.03 -7.75 3.22
CA ASP A 109 21.87 -6.93 2.36
C ASP A 109 21.02 -6.01 1.48
N ARG A 110 21.27 -4.70 1.60
CA ARG A 110 20.54 -3.66 0.90
C ARG A 110 21.32 -3.26 -0.34
N LYS A 111 20.64 -3.20 -1.48
CA LYS A 111 21.14 -2.57 -2.70
C LYS A 111 21.17 -1.06 -2.56
N VAL A 112 20.11 -0.50 -1.97
CA VAL A 112 19.99 0.93 -1.64
C VAL A 112 19.20 1.13 -0.35
N ALA A 113 19.44 2.25 0.34
CA ALA A 113 18.68 2.67 1.50
C ALA A 113 18.80 4.18 1.69
N TRP A 114 17.67 4.88 1.69
CA TRP A 114 17.61 6.32 1.79
C TRP A 114 16.51 6.77 2.75
N CYS A 115 16.81 7.87 3.44
CA CYS A 115 15.93 8.55 4.36
C CYS A 115 15.58 9.94 3.80
N TRP A 116 14.45 10.48 4.25
CA TRP A 116 13.87 11.72 3.73
C TRP A 116 14.63 12.98 4.18
N SER A 117 14.39 14.09 3.49
CA SER A 117 15.08 15.35 3.78
C SER A 117 14.69 15.90 5.16
N SER A 118 15.68 16.05 6.04
CA SER A 118 15.52 16.79 7.30
C SER A 118 15.40 18.30 7.06
N ALA A 119 16.03 18.82 6.00
CA ALA A 119 15.97 20.24 5.66
C ALA A 119 14.55 20.69 5.26
N LEU A 120 13.72 19.77 4.77
CA LEU A 120 12.30 19.99 4.49
C LEU A 120 11.37 19.42 5.58
N GLY A 121 11.92 18.76 6.60
CA GLY A 121 11.17 18.10 7.67
C GLY A 121 10.30 16.92 7.22
N ASP A 122 10.55 16.34 6.03
CA ASP A 122 9.76 15.24 5.48
C ASP A 122 9.99 13.92 6.24
N ASP A 123 11.16 13.75 6.86
CA ASP A 123 11.49 12.61 7.71
C ASP A 123 10.69 12.58 9.02
N THR A 124 10.49 13.73 9.66
CA THR A 124 9.91 13.83 11.01
C THR A 124 8.53 14.47 11.07
N THR A 125 7.99 14.94 9.95
CA THR A 125 6.67 15.57 9.92
C THR A 125 5.59 14.63 10.47
N PRO A 126 4.74 15.06 11.41
CA PRO A 126 3.67 14.21 11.91
C PRO A 126 2.45 14.24 11.00
N ARG A 127 2.41 15.13 9.99
CA ARG A 127 1.23 15.38 9.15
C ARG A 127 1.22 14.58 7.87
N TRP A 128 2.37 14.42 7.23
CA TRP A 128 2.48 13.69 5.97
C TRP A 128 2.96 12.27 6.25
N TRP A 129 2.24 11.28 5.74
CA TRP A 129 2.51 9.86 5.96
C TRP A 129 2.69 9.13 4.62
N PRO A 130 3.86 8.54 4.34
CA PRO A 130 4.09 7.84 3.09
C PRO A 130 3.52 6.42 3.16
N GLN A 131 2.81 5.96 2.13
CA GLN A 131 2.17 4.65 2.19
C GLN A 131 2.33 3.80 0.91
N GLY A 132 2.06 4.36 -0.28
CA GLY A 132 2.25 3.64 -1.54
C GLY A 132 3.58 3.94 -2.22
N MET A 133 4.13 2.97 -2.96
CA MET A 133 5.31 3.19 -3.80
C MET A 133 5.26 2.43 -5.13
N SER A 134 5.81 3.04 -6.18
CA SER A 134 6.12 2.36 -7.44
C SER A 134 7.29 3.03 -8.13
N THR A 135 7.82 2.40 -9.17
CA THR A 135 8.99 2.91 -9.87
C THR A 135 8.81 2.92 -11.38
N THR A 136 9.57 3.73 -12.12
CA THR A 136 9.60 3.63 -13.58
C THR A 136 10.19 2.31 -14.06
N GLY A 137 10.90 1.56 -13.21
CA GLY A 137 11.32 0.19 -13.50
C GLY A 137 10.16 -0.80 -13.56
N THR A 138 9.12 -0.64 -12.72
CA THR A 138 7.89 -1.44 -12.86
C THR A 138 7.10 -1.05 -14.11
N ALA A 139 7.13 0.24 -14.48
CA ALA A 139 6.46 0.73 -15.67
C ALA A 139 7.15 0.17 -16.91
N ASP A 140 6.44 -0.53 -17.80
CA ASP A 140 7.08 -1.19 -18.95
C ASP A 140 7.56 -0.20 -20.03
N GLY A 141 8.68 0.48 -19.78
CA GLY A 141 9.34 1.50 -20.61
C GLY A 141 10.75 1.11 -21.09
N ALA A 142 11.01 -0.19 -21.28
CA ALA A 142 12.29 -0.76 -21.72
C ALA A 142 13.48 -0.57 -20.75
N ASP A 143 14.10 0.61 -20.71
CA ASP A 143 15.28 0.93 -19.89
C ASP A 143 14.94 1.30 -18.44
N GLY A 144 13.68 1.08 -18.03
CA GLY A 144 13.18 1.46 -16.71
C GLY A 144 13.09 2.97 -16.52
N ALA A 145 13.02 3.75 -17.61
CA ALA A 145 12.79 5.18 -17.59
C ALA A 145 11.46 5.55 -18.29
N ILE A 146 10.87 6.65 -17.83
CA ILE A 146 9.73 7.31 -18.49
C ILE A 146 10.15 8.75 -18.73
N GLN A 147 9.89 9.28 -19.93
CA GLN A 147 10.37 10.61 -20.36
C GLN A 147 11.89 10.79 -20.11
N GLY A 148 12.68 9.73 -20.32
CA GLY A 148 14.14 9.75 -20.12
C GLY A 148 14.60 9.75 -18.65
N ARG A 149 13.68 9.60 -17.68
CA ARG A 149 13.98 9.65 -16.24
C ARG A 149 13.66 8.34 -15.52
N SER A 150 14.58 7.87 -14.69
CA SER A 150 14.36 6.76 -13.76
C SER A 150 13.89 7.30 -12.41
N VAL A 151 12.61 7.15 -12.11
CA VAL A 151 11.94 7.80 -10.98
C VAL A 151 11.27 6.79 -10.06
N THR A 152 11.35 7.04 -8.75
CA THR A 152 10.51 6.38 -7.74
C THR A 152 9.38 7.33 -7.34
N ALA A 153 8.13 6.87 -7.45
CA ALA A 153 6.95 7.57 -6.97
C ALA A 153 6.55 7.05 -5.58
N VAL A 154 6.30 7.96 -4.64
CA VAL A 154 5.80 7.64 -3.29
C VAL A 154 4.54 8.44 -2.99
N ALA A 155 3.46 7.77 -2.60
CA ALA A 155 2.23 8.42 -2.14
C ALA A 155 2.39 8.92 -0.72
N TRP A 156 1.89 10.13 -0.46
CA TRP A 156 1.75 10.69 0.86
C TRP A 156 0.34 11.18 1.11
N HIS A 157 -0.24 10.79 2.23
CA HIS A 157 -1.51 11.34 2.70
C HIS A 157 -1.30 12.29 3.89
N TYR A 158 -2.11 13.34 3.93
CA TYR A 158 -2.12 14.30 5.03
C TYR A 158 -3.00 13.80 6.19
N LYS A 159 -2.56 13.98 7.43
CA LYS A 159 -3.36 13.71 8.64
C LYS A 159 -3.80 14.99 9.32
N THR A 160 -5.10 15.06 9.61
CA THR A 160 -5.66 15.99 10.60
C THR A 160 -5.74 15.30 11.96
N PHE A 161 -5.40 16.00 13.02
CA PHE A 161 -5.35 15.42 14.37
C PHE A 161 -6.63 15.68 15.14
N ARG A 162 -6.98 14.76 16.04
CA ARG A 162 -8.00 15.03 17.06
C ARG A 162 -7.45 15.99 18.11
N THR A 163 -8.29 16.91 18.52
CA THR A 163 -8.03 17.91 19.55
C THR A 163 -8.60 17.51 20.91
N ASP A 164 -9.50 16.52 20.96
CA ASP A 164 -10.11 16.01 22.18
C ASP A 164 -10.43 14.50 22.11
N LEU A 165 -10.90 13.95 23.23
CA LEU A 165 -11.33 12.54 23.35
C LEU A 165 -12.64 12.24 22.60
N ALA A 166 -13.48 13.26 22.36
CA ALA A 166 -14.76 13.10 21.68
C ALA A 166 -14.61 12.91 20.16
N GLY A 167 -13.39 13.09 19.63
CA GLY A 167 -13.09 12.91 18.21
C GLY A 167 -13.18 14.18 17.41
N THR A 168 -13.23 15.35 18.06
CA THR A 168 -13.15 16.64 17.36
C THR A 168 -11.80 16.71 16.65
N VAL A 169 -11.80 17.00 15.36
CA VAL A 169 -10.57 17.19 14.59
C VAL A 169 -10.21 18.67 14.49
N GLU A 170 -8.92 18.96 14.33
CA GLU A 170 -8.45 20.29 13.96
C GLU A 170 -9.23 20.82 12.73
N ALA A 171 -9.50 22.12 12.71
CA ALA A 171 -10.14 22.74 11.55
C ALA A 171 -9.28 22.51 10.30
N ALA A 172 -9.92 22.00 9.24
CA ALA A 172 -9.30 21.89 7.94
C ALA A 172 -9.35 23.25 7.23
N ASP A 173 -8.25 23.99 7.26
CA ASP A 173 -8.17 25.26 6.54
C ASP A 173 -7.88 25.02 5.05
N LYS A 174 -8.88 25.35 4.22
CA LYS A 174 -8.85 25.27 2.76
C LYS A 174 -8.49 23.86 2.26
N CYS A 175 -7.31 23.63 1.68
CA CYS A 175 -6.93 22.31 1.18
C CYS A 175 -6.13 21.42 2.13
N ARG A 176 -5.83 21.85 3.38
CA ARG A 176 -5.22 20.97 4.40
C ARG A 176 -6.28 20.06 5.03
N THR A 177 -6.87 19.21 4.19
CA THR A 177 -7.89 18.26 4.60
C THR A 177 -7.29 16.90 4.91
N ASN A 178 -7.99 16.12 5.72
CA ASN A 178 -7.61 14.75 6.02
C ASN A 178 -7.53 13.95 4.72
N ASN A 179 -6.45 13.20 4.60
CA ASN A 179 -6.08 12.39 3.45
C ASN A 179 -5.88 13.17 2.15
N LEU A 180 -5.55 14.47 2.18
CA LEU A 180 -5.00 15.15 0.99
C LEU A 180 -3.84 14.31 0.43
N LEU A 181 -3.88 14.03 -0.88
CA LEU A 181 -2.94 13.09 -1.50
C LEU A 181 -1.95 13.80 -2.43
N ARG A 182 -0.66 13.52 -2.24
CA ARG A 182 0.44 13.98 -3.10
C ARG A 182 1.38 12.83 -3.44
N LEU A 183 2.17 12.99 -4.49
CA LEU A 183 3.28 12.10 -4.83
C LEU A 183 4.62 12.80 -4.61
N SER A 184 5.59 12.13 -4.02
CA SER A 184 6.98 12.49 -4.23
C SER A 184 7.50 11.76 -5.45
N LEU A 185 8.09 12.49 -6.39
CA LEU A 185 8.82 11.93 -7.53
C LEU A 185 10.32 12.08 -7.24
N ILE A 186 11.00 10.96 -7.05
CA ILE A 186 12.41 10.87 -6.64
C ILE A 186 13.24 10.41 -7.85
N ASP A 187 14.16 11.25 -8.31
CA ASP A 187 15.11 10.86 -9.34
C ASP A 187 16.16 9.89 -8.77
N ARG A 188 16.28 8.72 -9.38
CA ARG A 188 17.17 7.65 -8.89
C ARG A 188 18.65 8.03 -8.99
N ALA A 189 19.03 8.86 -9.95
CA ALA A 189 20.43 9.20 -10.20
C ALA A 189 20.95 10.25 -9.22
N THR A 190 20.16 11.29 -8.96
CA THR A 190 20.53 12.43 -8.11
C THR A 190 20.01 12.34 -6.68
N LEU A 191 19.04 11.45 -6.42
CA LEU A 191 18.30 11.33 -5.17
C LEU A 191 17.54 12.62 -4.79
N LYS A 192 17.31 13.49 -5.78
CA LYS A 192 16.50 14.68 -5.64
C LYS A 192 15.03 14.33 -5.81
N TYR A 193 14.15 15.06 -5.14
CA TYR A 193 12.73 14.83 -5.25
C TYR A 193 11.89 16.09 -5.09
N ARG A 194 10.67 16.00 -5.61
CA ARG A 194 9.64 17.02 -5.42
C ARG A 194 8.27 16.39 -5.22
N HIS A 195 7.47 17.09 -4.43
CA HIS A 195 6.07 16.76 -4.19
C HIS A 195 5.17 17.34 -5.28
N VAL A 196 4.30 16.51 -5.84
CA VAL A 196 3.30 16.83 -6.88
C VAL A 196 1.91 16.55 -6.33
N LEU A 197 0.99 17.50 -6.47
CA LEU A 197 -0.38 17.33 -6.00
C LEU A 197 -1.19 16.47 -6.97
N LEU A 198 -1.90 15.46 -6.46
CA LEU A 198 -2.86 14.73 -7.28
C LEU A 198 -4.18 15.49 -7.33
N VAL A 199 -4.71 15.73 -8.54
CA VAL A 199 -5.91 16.55 -8.74
C VAL A 199 -6.95 15.86 -9.61
N GLU A 200 -8.22 16.16 -9.35
CA GLU A 200 -9.36 15.75 -10.17
C GLU A 200 -9.82 16.98 -10.98
N PRO A 201 -9.83 16.90 -12.33
CA PRO A 201 -10.42 17.93 -13.16
C PRO A 201 -11.90 18.16 -12.81
N THR A 202 -12.32 19.41 -12.72
CA THR A 202 -13.71 19.80 -12.48
C THR A 202 -14.19 20.73 -13.60
N SER A 203 -15.51 20.89 -13.72
CA SER A 203 -16.11 21.78 -14.72
C SER A 203 -15.60 21.51 -16.15
N GLY A 204 -15.45 20.24 -16.53
CA GLY A 204 -14.95 19.83 -17.84
C GLY A 204 -13.46 20.13 -18.11
N GLY A 205 -12.67 20.38 -17.06
CA GLY A 205 -11.26 20.78 -17.15
C GLY A 205 -11.03 22.27 -16.99
N GLN A 206 -12.09 23.07 -16.83
CA GLN A 206 -11.99 24.50 -16.57
C GLN A 206 -11.51 24.83 -15.16
N ASN A 207 -11.51 23.85 -14.25
CA ASN A 207 -10.94 23.98 -12.92
C ASN A 207 -10.49 22.59 -12.43
N PHE A 208 -9.98 22.51 -11.20
CA PHE A 208 -9.64 21.26 -10.55
C PHE A 208 -9.82 21.35 -9.04
N LYS A 209 -9.94 20.20 -8.40
CA LYS A 209 -9.83 20.04 -6.95
C LYS A 209 -8.74 19.04 -6.63
N PHE A 210 -8.18 19.11 -5.43
CA PHE A 210 -7.26 18.08 -4.95
C PHE A 210 -7.97 16.74 -4.77
N VAL A 211 -7.21 15.65 -4.84
CA VAL A 211 -7.66 14.30 -4.51
C VAL A 211 -7.42 14.01 -3.04
N THR A 212 -8.34 13.28 -2.43
CA THR A 212 -8.15 12.68 -1.11
C THR A 212 -8.12 11.16 -1.17
N GLY A 213 -7.40 10.54 -0.25
CA GLY A 213 -7.23 9.10 -0.11
C GLY A 213 -5.91 8.78 0.59
N HIS A 214 -5.77 7.57 1.14
CA HIS A 214 -4.49 7.17 1.74
C HIS A 214 -3.38 6.96 0.68
N GLY A 215 -3.77 6.59 -0.55
CA GLY A 215 -2.83 6.22 -1.59
C GLY A 215 -1.94 5.04 -1.20
N GLY A 216 -2.47 4.10 -0.39
CA GLY A 216 -1.70 2.98 0.14
C GLY A 216 -1.10 2.07 -0.93
N GLY A 217 -1.74 1.99 -2.10
CA GLY A 217 -1.19 1.32 -3.28
C GLY A 217 -0.93 2.29 -4.42
N ILE A 218 0.27 2.22 -4.99
CA ILE A 218 0.59 2.82 -6.28
C ILE A 218 1.22 1.77 -7.20
N VAL A 219 0.82 1.76 -8.46
CA VAL A 219 1.52 1.04 -9.52
C VAL A 219 1.75 1.98 -10.69
N TRP A 220 2.98 2.01 -11.18
CA TRP A 220 3.34 2.68 -12.43
C TRP A 220 3.40 1.65 -13.55
N TYR A 221 2.59 1.85 -14.58
CA TYR A 221 2.58 1.04 -15.80
C TYR A 221 2.46 1.95 -17.03
N ALA A 222 3.44 1.87 -17.93
CA ALA A 222 3.62 2.83 -19.02
C ALA A 222 3.65 4.28 -18.49
N ASN A 223 2.85 5.17 -19.06
CA ASN A 223 2.66 6.55 -18.60
C ASN A 223 1.64 6.69 -17.46
N HIS A 224 1.04 5.58 -16.99
CA HIS A 224 -0.04 5.63 -16.02
C HIS A 224 0.43 5.30 -14.60
N LEU A 225 0.06 6.16 -13.66
CA LEU A 225 0.11 5.91 -12.24
C LEU A 225 -1.29 5.53 -11.75
N TYR A 226 -1.43 4.29 -11.31
CA TYR A 226 -2.61 3.77 -10.63
C TYR A 226 -2.46 4.02 -9.15
N VAL A 227 -3.49 4.56 -8.52
CA VAL A 227 -3.47 4.92 -7.10
C VAL A 227 -4.76 4.44 -6.45
N THR A 228 -4.66 3.72 -5.33
CA THR A 228 -5.84 3.25 -4.60
C THR A 228 -6.62 4.40 -3.98
N ASP A 229 -7.94 4.32 -4.09
CA ASP A 229 -8.89 5.03 -3.27
C ASP A 229 -9.57 3.99 -2.36
N THR A 230 -9.31 4.05 -1.05
CA THR A 230 -9.54 2.94 -0.12
C THR A 230 -10.94 2.35 -0.18
N THR A 231 -11.96 3.20 -0.24
CA THR A 231 -13.37 2.76 -0.30
C THR A 231 -13.97 2.91 -1.68
N GLY A 232 -13.23 3.47 -2.65
CA GLY A 232 -13.80 3.88 -3.92
C GLY A 232 -13.31 3.08 -5.13
N GLY A 233 -12.10 2.53 -5.08
CA GLY A 233 -11.51 1.76 -6.19
C GLY A 233 -10.09 2.21 -6.54
N ILE A 234 -9.84 2.47 -7.82
CA ILE A 234 -8.51 2.78 -8.34
C ILE A 234 -8.58 4.01 -9.26
N ARG A 235 -7.85 5.06 -8.89
CA ARG A 235 -7.66 6.27 -9.70
C ARG A 235 -6.47 6.09 -10.62
N VAL A 236 -6.50 6.71 -11.80
CA VAL A 236 -5.40 6.69 -12.77
C VAL A 236 -5.01 8.10 -13.15
N PHE A 237 -3.71 8.32 -13.21
CA PHE A 237 -3.08 9.57 -13.57
C PHE A 237 -2.10 9.33 -14.72
N ASP A 238 -2.13 10.18 -15.74
CA ASP A 238 -1.21 10.10 -16.88
C ASP A 238 -0.08 11.11 -16.68
N VAL A 239 1.16 10.65 -16.56
CA VAL A 239 2.33 11.52 -16.33
C VAL A 239 2.63 12.46 -17.50
N ASN A 240 2.07 12.23 -18.68
CA ASN A 240 2.11 13.19 -19.78
C ASN A 240 1.15 14.38 -19.60
N LYS A 241 0.37 14.39 -18.51
CA LYS A 241 -0.51 15.51 -18.12
C LYS A 241 0.02 16.27 -16.92
N LEU A 242 1.26 16.01 -16.51
CA LEU A 242 1.91 16.77 -15.46
C LEU A 242 1.93 18.25 -15.87
N SER A 243 1.65 19.14 -14.92
CA SER A 243 1.55 20.56 -15.22
C SER A 243 2.00 21.41 -14.03
N LYS A 244 2.48 22.61 -14.33
CA LYS A 244 2.90 23.62 -13.36
C LYS A 244 1.80 24.66 -13.13
N VAL A 245 1.65 25.09 -11.87
CA VAL A 245 0.71 26.16 -11.49
C VAL A 245 1.39 27.52 -11.40
N ASP A 246 0.60 28.60 -11.51
CA ASP A 246 1.08 29.99 -11.49
C ASP A 246 1.50 30.47 -10.11
N THR A 247 0.88 29.92 -9.07
CA THR A 247 1.01 30.40 -7.68
C THR A 247 1.34 29.24 -6.75
N TYR A 248 2.55 29.27 -6.19
CA TYR A 248 3.14 28.25 -5.31
C TYR A 248 3.98 28.91 -4.20
N GLY A 249 4.25 28.16 -3.13
CA GLY A 249 4.87 28.64 -1.89
C GLY A 249 4.34 27.89 -0.66
N SER A 250 5.20 27.56 0.30
CA SER A 250 4.90 26.68 1.45
C SER A 250 3.76 27.17 2.35
N GLY A 251 3.51 28.49 2.36
CA GLY A 251 2.42 29.12 3.11
C GLY A 251 1.04 29.09 2.42
N LEU A 252 0.96 28.70 1.14
CA LEU A 252 -0.29 28.74 0.39
C LEU A 252 -1.16 27.51 0.64
N ASN A 253 -2.47 27.75 0.79
CA ASN A 253 -3.47 26.71 1.00
C ASN A 253 -4.67 26.83 0.04
N THR A 254 -4.55 27.61 -1.02
CA THR A 254 -5.55 27.67 -2.11
C THR A 254 -5.27 26.59 -3.15
N TYR A 255 -6.29 26.24 -3.93
CA TYR A 255 -6.17 25.30 -5.03
C TYR A 255 -7.09 25.72 -6.19
N GLY A 256 -6.89 25.11 -7.35
CA GLY A 256 -7.71 25.34 -8.53
C GLY A 256 -7.30 26.59 -9.28
N ILE A 257 -8.17 27.01 -10.19
CA ILE A 257 -8.01 28.19 -11.04
C ILE A 257 -8.98 29.26 -10.53
N ASP A 258 -8.43 30.39 -10.11
CA ASP A 258 -9.21 31.51 -9.59
C ASP A 258 -10.04 32.16 -10.71
N GLY A 259 -11.33 32.36 -10.45
CA GLY A 259 -12.28 32.84 -11.46
C GLY A 259 -12.09 34.30 -11.87
N VAL A 260 -11.36 35.09 -11.07
CA VAL A 260 -11.14 36.53 -11.32
C VAL A 260 -9.79 36.77 -11.97
N SER A 261 -8.72 36.27 -11.34
CA SER A 261 -7.34 36.45 -11.82
C SER A 261 -6.94 35.45 -12.90
N GLY A 262 -7.66 34.33 -13.03
CA GLY A 262 -7.28 33.22 -13.91
C GLY A 262 -6.06 32.43 -13.44
N ARG A 263 -5.46 32.79 -12.31
CA ARG A 263 -4.25 32.15 -11.80
C ARG A 263 -4.56 30.83 -11.11
N SER A 264 -3.71 29.85 -11.36
CA SER A 264 -3.77 28.52 -10.74
C SER A 264 -2.95 28.44 -9.45
N SER A 265 -3.37 27.57 -8.52
CA SER A 265 -2.63 27.22 -7.31
C SER A 265 -2.88 25.77 -6.89
N ALA A 266 -1.96 25.17 -6.13
CA ALA A 266 -2.03 23.75 -5.76
C ALA A 266 -1.50 23.48 -4.34
N CYS A 267 -2.11 24.10 -3.33
CA CYS A 267 -1.78 23.85 -1.93
C CYS A 267 -0.30 24.13 -1.59
N GLY A 268 0.25 25.16 -2.23
CA GLY A 268 1.65 25.53 -2.10
C GLY A 268 2.61 24.71 -2.95
N LEU A 269 2.16 23.60 -3.55
CA LEU A 269 2.97 22.80 -4.46
C LEU A 269 3.03 23.45 -5.86
N PRO A 270 4.19 23.38 -6.55
CA PRO A 270 4.34 24.00 -7.87
C PRO A 270 3.79 23.15 -9.01
N TYR A 271 3.55 21.85 -8.80
CA TYR A 271 3.07 20.93 -9.84
C TYR A 271 1.81 20.19 -9.41
N VAL A 272 0.98 19.89 -10.40
CA VAL A 272 -0.20 19.04 -10.30
C VAL A 272 -0.11 17.88 -11.30
N LEU A 273 -0.74 16.76 -10.96
CA LEU A 273 -0.95 15.65 -11.87
C LEU A 273 -2.46 15.34 -11.94
N PRO A 274 -3.12 15.64 -13.07
CA PRO A 274 -4.54 15.40 -13.26
C PRO A 274 -4.92 13.92 -13.41
N GLN A 275 -6.00 13.52 -12.74
CA GLN A 275 -6.63 12.23 -12.92
C GLN A 275 -7.22 12.13 -14.34
N THR A 276 -6.99 10.99 -15.00
CA THR A 276 -7.52 10.66 -16.33
C THR A 276 -8.61 9.59 -16.28
N HIS A 277 -8.54 8.66 -15.32
CA HIS A 277 -9.56 7.62 -15.12
C HIS A 277 -9.83 7.36 -13.65
N TYR A 278 -11.00 6.79 -13.36
CA TYR A 278 -11.34 6.27 -12.05
C TYR A 278 -12.17 5.01 -12.21
N TYR A 279 -11.53 3.86 -11.96
CA TYR A 279 -12.19 2.58 -11.82
C TYR A 279 -12.87 2.52 -10.45
N LYS A 280 -14.20 2.64 -10.45
CA LYS A 280 -15.02 2.68 -9.25
C LYS A 280 -15.64 1.32 -8.99
N GLN A 281 -15.57 0.86 -7.74
CA GLN A 281 -16.38 -0.27 -7.33
C GLN A 281 -17.86 0.10 -7.26
N ALA A 282 -18.74 -0.86 -7.53
CA ALA A 282 -20.18 -0.62 -7.63
C ALA A 282 -20.79 -0.21 -6.29
N SER A 283 -20.33 -0.84 -5.20
CA SER A 283 -20.77 -0.57 -3.84
C SER A 283 -19.53 -0.23 -3.00
N PRO A 284 -19.42 0.96 -2.41
CA PRO A 284 -18.38 1.22 -1.43
C PRO A 284 -18.69 0.46 -0.13
N PRO A 285 -17.67 0.05 0.63
CA PRO A 285 -17.85 -0.48 1.97
C PRO A 285 -18.62 0.51 2.85
N PRO A 286 -19.39 0.04 3.85
CA PRO A 286 -20.04 0.90 4.83
C PRO A 286 -19.05 1.89 5.46
N SER A 287 -19.53 3.04 5.95
CA SER A 287 -18.67 3.97 6.70
C SER A 287 -18.01 3.26 7.88
N GLY A 288 -16.69 3.35 7.98
CA GLY A 288 -15.90 2.60 8.97
C GLY A 288 -15.59 1.14 8.58
N GLY A 289 -16.14 0.63 7.48
CA GLY A 289 -15.91 -0.73 7.00
C GLY A 289 -14.46 -1.02 6.59
N CYS A 290 -13.66 0.03 6.38
CA CYS A 290 -12.24 -0.05 6.06
C CYS A 290 -11.37 0.59 7.15
N ASP A 291 -11.79 0.57 8.41
CA ASP A 291 -11.00 1.08 9.54
C ASP A 291 -10.46 -0.04 10.44
N SER A 292 -9.62 0.34 11.42
CA SER A 292 -8.99 -0.60 12.35
C SER A 292 -9.97 -1.24 13.33
N GLY A 293 -11.18 -0.69 13.42
CA GLY A 293 -12.29 -1.09 14.28
C GLY A 293 -13.44 -1.73 13.49
N ALA A 294 -13.21 -2.31 12.31
CA ALA A 294 -14.18 -3.21 11.67
C ALA A 294 -14.36 -4.48 12.55
N VAL A 295 -15.16 -4.36 13.62
CA VAL A 295 -15.19 -5.30 14.75
C VAL A 295 -15.90 -6.63 14.44
N ASP A 296 -16.60 -6.75 13.31
CA ASP A 296 -17.25 -8.01 12.92
C ASP A 296 -16.32 -8.94 12.14
N GLY A 297 -15.09 -8.50 11.80
CA GLY A 297 -14.03 -9.35 11.29
C GLY A 297 -14.24 -9.98 9.92
N ALA A 298 -15.38 -9.73 9.27
CA ALA A 298 -15.71 -10.26 7.97
C ALA A 298 -15.47 -9.18 6.90
N PRO A 299 -14.69 -9.46 5.84
CA PRO A 299 -14.66 -8.60 4.66
C PRO A 299 -16.08 -8.43 4.12
N ASP A 300 -16.43 -7.21 3.71
CA ASP A 300 -17.69 -6.94 3.01
C ASP A 300 -17.75 -7.83 1.76
N PRO A 301 -18.81 -8.63 1.56
CA PRO A 301 -18.81 -9.66 0.51
C PRO A 301 -18.71 -9.06 -0.89
N ASP A 302 -19.17 -7.83 -1.11
CA ASP A 302 -19.36 -7.25 -2.44
C ASP A 302 -18.30 -6.17 -2.79
N SER A 303 -17.61 -5.64 -1.78
CA SER A 303 -16.72 -4.49 -1.93
C SER A 303 -15.35 -4.71 -1.28
N LEU A 304 -14.31 -4.05 -1.80
CA LEU A 304 -12.94 -4.13 -1.30
C LEU A 304 -12.55 -2.87 -0.55
N CYS A 305 -11.71 -3.04 0.47
CA CYS A 305 -10.97 -1.97 1.13
C CYS A 305 -9.57 -1.81 0.52
N TYR A 306 -9.48 -1.21 -0.67
CA TYR A 306 -8.23 -1.11 -1.44
C TYR A 306 -7.09 -0.51 -0.60
N SER A 307 -6.02 -1.27 -0.40
CA SER A 307 -4.89 -0.87 0.45
C SER A 307 -3.58 -0.84 -0.28
N TRP A 308 -3.37 -1.70 -1.27
CA TRP A 308 -2.11 -1.79 -1.98
C TRP A 308 -2.30 -2.26 -3.41
N LEU A 309 -1.31 -1.93 -4.25
CA LEU A 309 -1.25 -2.35 -5.65
C LEU A 309 0.13 -2.94 -5.94
N SER A 310 0.17 -3.88 -6.86
CA SER A 310 1.42 -4.30 -7.52
C SER A 310 1.15 -4.68 -8.97
N LEU A 311 2.21 -4.88 -9.73
CA LEU A 311 2.15 -5.29 -11.12
C LEU A 311 2.69 -6.72 -11.25
N ASP A 312 1.92 -7.60 -11.88
CA ASP A 312 2.36 -8.95 -12.22
C ASP A 312 2.58 -9.03 -13.74
N LYS A 313 3.86 -9.03 -14.14
CA LYS A 313 4.31 -9.13 -15.54
C LYS A 313 4.64 -10.57 -15.95
N THR A 314 4.48 -11.53 -15.06
CA THR A 314 4.92 -12.91 -15.27
C THR A 314 3.84 -13.79 -15.91
N GLY A 315 4.24 -14.95 -16.41
CA GLY A 315 3.32 -15.92 -17.03
C GLY A 315 2.75 -15.49 -18.39
N GLY A 316 3.38 -14.52 -19.06
CA GLY A 316 2.95 -14.00 -20.37
C GLY A 316 1.85 -12.92 -20.29
N GLY A 317 1.58 -12.29 -21.43
CA GLY A 317 0.53 -11.27 -21.57
C GLY A 317 -0.89 -11.88 -21.56
N PRO A 318 -1.92 -11.12 -21.12
CA PRO A 318 -1.86 -9.75 -20.61
C PRO A 318 -1.19 -9.68 -19.23
N TYR A 319 -0.55 -8.56 -18.90
CA TYR A 319 -0.09 -8.30 -17.53
C TYR A 319 -1.28 -8.06 -16.61
N LYS A 320 -1.04 -8.11 -15.29
CA LYS A 320 -2.11 -8.04 -14.30
C LYS A 320 -1.81 -6.94 -13.30
N LEU A 321 -2.77 -6.04 -13.09
CA LEU A 321 -2.78 -5.17 -11.94
C LEU A 321 -3.30 -5.97 -10.75
N VAL A 322 -2.49 -6.12 -9.72
CA VAL A 322 -2.87 -6.80 -8.48
C VAL A 322 -3.33 -5.74 -7.50
N ALA A 323 -4.51 -5.93 -6.93
CA ALA A 323 -5.01 -5.15 -5.81
C ALA A 323 -5.21 -6.05 -4.60
N GLY A 324 -4.82 -5.58 -3.43
CA GLY A 324 -5.18 -6.22 -2.17
C GLY A 324 -5.85 -5.26 -1.22
N GLU A 325 -6.69 -5.82 -0.37
CA GLU A 325 -7.41 -5.06 0.63
C GLU A 325 -6.75 -5.11 2.02
N TRP A 326 -7.02 -4.08 2.80
CA TRP A 326 -6.76 -4.06 4.24
C TRP A 326 -8.09 -4.01 4.98
N TYR A 327 -8.29 -4.93 5.93
CA TYR A 327 -9.37 -4.80 6.91
C TYR A 327 -8.90 -5.27 8.29
N GLY A 328 -8.82 -4.34 9.23
CA GLY A 328 -8.60 -4.59 10.66
C GLY A 328 -7.53 -5.65 11.01
N GLY A 329 -7.85 -6.46 12.02
CA GLY A 329 -6.98 -7.51 12.57
C GLY A 329 -7.45 -8.94 12.28
N VAL A 330 -8.32 -9.15 11.28
CA VAL A 330 -8.86 -10.48 10.95
C VAL A 330 -8.26 -11.02 9.67
N ALA A 331 -8.15 -12.34 9.59
CA ALA A 331 -7.51 -13.01 8.46
C ALA A 331 -8.46 -13.14 7.27
N GLY A 332 -7.91 -13.29 6.06
CA GLY A 332 -8.70 -13.51 4.85
C GLY A 332 -8.72 -12.35 3.85
N ALA A 333 -7.83 -11.35 4.01
CA ALA A 333 -7.64 -10.25 3.07
C ALA A 333 -7.66 -10.75 1.62
N ARG A 334 -8.53 -10.15 0.80
CA ARG A 334 -8.70 -10.56 -0.59
C ARG A 334 -7.70 -9.87 -1.49
N ILE A 335 -7.29 -10.61 -2.50
CA ILE A 335 -6.35 -10.20 -3.53
C ILE A 335 -7.04 -10.44 -4.86
N VAL A 336 -7.12 -9.42 -5.70
CA VAL A 336 -7.78 -9.47 -7.01
C VAL A 336 -6.78 -9.06 -8.08
N ARG A 337 -6.66 -9.88 -9.13
CA ARG A 337 -5.81 -9.58 -10.28
C ARG A 337 -6.68 -9.16 -11.46
N TYR A 338 -6.55 -7.92 -11.90
CA TYR A 338 -7.25 -7.36 -13.05
C TYR A 338 -6.38 -7.43 -14.30
N GLN A 339 -6.96 -7.77 -15.44
CA GLN A 339 -6.22 -7.79 -16.71
C GLN A 339 -5.92 -6.36 -17.17
N LEU A 340 -4.67 -6.11 -17.55
CA LEU A 340 -4.24 -4.89 -18.22
C LEU A 340 -4.23 -5.10 -19.74
N ASN A 341 -4.59 -4.06 -20.48
CA ASN A 341 -4.31 -4.04 -21.91
C ASN A 341 -2.81 -3.86 -22.15
N PRO A 342 -2.26 -4.49 -23.21
CA PRO A 342 -0.90 -4.17 -23.64
C PRO A 342 -0.82 -2.68 -24.03
N THR A 343 0.37 -2.10 -23.91
CA THR A 343 0.63 -0.70 -24.32
C THR A 343 0.42 -0.49 -25.82
N SER A 344 0.50 -1.55 -26.62
CA SER A 344 0.22 -1.56 -28.06
C SER A 344 -1.27 -1.70 -28.41
N ALA A 345 -2.18 -1.78 -27.44
CA ALA A 345 -3.61 -1.92 -27.71
C ALA A 345 -4.17 -0.67 -28.40
N SER A 346 -5.06 -0.85 -29.38
CA SER A 346 -5.74 0.26 -30.05
C SER A 346 -6.74 1.00 -29.16
N THR A 347 -7.23 0.33 -28.12
CA THR A 347 -8.25 0.84 -27.20
C THR A 347 -7.72 0.67 -25.78
N TYR A 348 -7.71 1.77 -25.01
CA TYR A 348 -7.22 1.78 -23.62
C TYR A 348 -5.79 1.21 -23.48
N PRO A 349 -4.79 1.71 -24.23
CA PRO A 349 -3.41 1.21 -24.14
C PRO A 349 -2.84 1.42 -22.74
N GLY A 350 -2.33 0.34 -22.16
CA GLY A 350 -1.75 0.38 -20.82
C GLY A 350 -2.77 0.60 -19.70
N LEU A 351 -4.08 0.57 -19.99
CA LEU A 351 -5.17 0.74 -19.03
C LEU A 351 -5.81 -0.62 -18.65
N LEU A 352 -6.69 -0.66 -17.64
CA LEU A 352 -7.40 -1.91 -17.32
C LEU A 352 -8.27 -2.35 -18.51
N ASN A 353 -8.27 -3.65 -18.79
CA ASN A 353 -9.12 -4.24 -19.81
C ASN A 353 -10.59 -4.14 -19.37
N MET A 354 -11.46 -3.67 -20.27
CA MET A 354 -12.88 -3.45 -20.02
C MET A 354 -13.72 -4.32 -20.96
N SER A 355 -14.71 -5.03 -20.42
CA SER A 355 -15.70 -5.80 -21.18
C SER A 355 -17.09 -5.55 -20.61
N GLY A 356 -18.06 -5.23 -21.46
CA GLY A 356 -19.42 -4.88 -21.03
C GLY A 356 -19.47 -3.67 -20.08
N GLY A 357 -18.54 -2.72 -20.23
CA GLY A 357 -18.44 -1.53 -19.38
C GLY A 357 -17.80 -1.77 -18.00
N ARG A 358 -17.23 -2.95 -17.76
CA ARG A 358 -16.61 -3.33 -16.48
C ARG A 358 -15.21 -3.90 -16.64
N THR A 359 -14.38 -3.77 -15.61
CA THR A 359 -13.03 -4.35 -15.59
C THR A 359 -13.07 -5.88 -15.72
N VAL A 360 -12.11 -6.44 -16.47
CA VAL A 360 -11.93 -7.88 -16.58
C VAL A 360 -11.03 -8.38 -15.46
N ILE A 361 -11.57 -9.26 -14.60
CA ILE A 361 -10.81 -9.94 -13.56
C ILE A 361 -10.17 -11.19 -14.15
N HIS A 362 -8.89 -11.40 -13.83
CA HIS A 362 -8.17 -12.63 -14.15
C HIS A 362 -8.49 -13.73 -13.12
N ASP A 363 -8.31 -13.43 -11.84
CA ASP A 363 -8.69 -14.28 -10.70
C ASP A 363 -8.65 -13.48 -9.38
N ALA A 364 -9.09 -14.14 -8.30
CA ALA A 364 -9.04 -13.59 -6.95
C ALA A 364 -8.73 -14.69 -5.91
N TYR A 365 -8.18 -14.28 -4.78
CA TYR A 365 -7.73 -15.14 -3.69
C TYR A 365 -8.09 -14.53 -2.33
N ALA A 366 -8.32 -15.36 -1.32
CA ALA A 366 -8.34 -14.95 0.08
C ALA A 366 -7.04 -15.37 0.76
N ALA A 367 -6.41 -14.44 1.46
CA ALA A 367 -5.21 -14.64 2.28
C ALA A 367 -5.61 -15.18 3.66
N THR A 368 -6.13 -16.41 3.68
CA THR A 368 -6.83 -17.05 4.81
C THR A 368 -6.03 -17.18 6.10
N ARG A 369 -4.68 -17.12 6.03
CA ARG A 369 -3.80 -17.12 7.21
C ARG A 369 -3.18 -15.75 7.55
N TYR A 370 -3.45 -14.71 6.77
CA TYR A 370 -2.80 -13.41 6.93
C TYR A 370 -3.79 -12.34 7.36
N VAL A 371 -3.37 -11.52 8.31
CA VAL A 371 -4.14 -10.39 8.88
C VAL A 371 -3.49 -9.06 8.46
N GLY A 372 -4.28 -8.01 8.29
CA GLY A 372 -3.73 -6.65 8.22
C GLY A 372 -2.77 -6.37 7.05
N LEU A 373 -2.94 -7.07 5.92
CA LEU A 373 -2.13 -6.88 4.71
C LEU A 373 -2.16 -5.42 4.26
N GLN A 374 -1.01 -4.75 4.22
CA GLN A 374 -0.89 -3.36 3.74
C GLN A 374 0.01 -3.22 2.50
N GLY A 375 0.58 -4.32 2.03
CA GLY A 375 1.24 -4.40 0.73
C GLY A 375 1.65 -5.81 0.38
N GLY A 376 1.86 -6.02 -0.91
CA GLY A 376 2.20 -7.32 -1.44
C GLY A 376 2.46 -7.29 -2.93
N MET A 377 2.89 -8.43 -3.44
CA MET A 377 3.13 -8.65 -4.86
C MET A 377 2.83 -10.10 -5.24
N THR A 378 2.55 -10.30 -6.53
CA THR A 378 2.45 -11.65 -7.10
C THR A 378 3.43 -11.83 -8.24
N TRP A 379 3.89 -13.07 -8.40
CA TRP A 379 4.63 -13.49 -9.58
C TRP A 379 4.40 -14.97 -9.83
N THR A 380 4.52 -15.36 -11.09
CA THR A 380 4.38 -16.72 -11.58
C THR A 380 5.79 -17.23 -11.86
N GLY A 381 6.19 -18.28 -11.13
CA GLY A 381 7.51 -18.88 -11.29
C GLY A 381 7.64 -19.67 -12.60
N ASP A 382 8.86 -20.15 -12.87
CA ASP A 382 9.19 -20.92 -14.09
C ASP A 382 8.37 -22.21 -14.24
N THR A 383 7.76 -22.71 -13.16
CA THR A 383 6.86 -23.87 -13.13
C THR A 383 5.38 -23.54 -13.34
N GLY A 384 5.04 -22.26 -13.57
CA GLY A 384 3.66 -21.79 -13.69
C GLY A 384 2.94 -21.57 -12.35
N LEU A 385 3.64 -21.73 -11.22
CA LEU A 385 3.06 -21.54 -9.89
C LEU A 385 2.96 -20.05 -9.55
N LEU A 386 1.76 -19.61 -9.18
CA LEU A 386 1.52 -18.26 -8.65
C LEU A 386 2.00 -18.17 -7.20
N ASN A 387 2.99 -17.32 -6.99
CA ASN A 387 3.55 -16.99 -5.69
C ASN A 387 3.06 -15.62 -5.23
N PHE A 388 3.04 -15.47 -3.91
CA PHE A 388 2.72 -14.24 -3.22
C PHE A 388 3.86 -13.85 -2.29
N ALA A 389 4.07 -12.54 -2.18
CA ALA A 389 4.80 -11.95 -1.08
C ALA A 389 3.97 -10.83 -0.47
N PHE A 390 3.98 -10.73 0.85
CA PHE A 390 3.18 -9.78 1.61
C PHE A 390 4.02 -9.11 2.66
N HIS A 391 3.60 -7.93 3.09
CA HIS A 391 4.02 -7.42 4.38
C HIS A 391 2.86 -7.07 5.30
N LYS A 392 3.16 -7.17 6.60
CA LYS A 392 2.24 -7.02 7.74
C LYS A 392 1.24 -8.18 7.81
N GLY A 393 1.54 -9.13 8.69
CA GLY A 393 0.73 -10.33 8.97
C GLY A 393 0.95 -10.90 10.38
N CYS A 394 1.76 -10.24 11.20
CA CYS A 394 2.08 -10.59 12.59
C CYS A 394 1.47 -9.54 13.55
N ALA A 395 0.17 -9.26 13.48
CA ALA A 395 -0.47 -8.17 14.21
C ALA A 395 0.17 -6.78 13.92
N LEU A 396 0.78 -6.13 14.92
CA LEU A 396 1.45 -4.82 14.78
C LEU A 396 2.92 -4.92 14.38
N GLN A 397 3.49 -6.13 14.37
CA GLN A 397 4.90 -6.32 14.05
C GLN A 397 5.14 -6.39 12.53
N PRO A 398 6.18 -5.70 12.03
CA PRO A 398 6.59 -5.80 10.63
C PRO A 398 7.02 -7.22 10.26
N ALA A 399 6.40 -7.78 9.23
CA ALA A 399 6.85 -9.04 8.66
C ALA A 399 6.75 -9.01 7.15
N VAL A 400 7.67 -9.70 6.48
CA VAL A 400 7.61 -10.01 5.05
C VAL A 400 7.47 -11.52 4.92
N PHE A 401 6.43 -11.96 4.23
CA PHE A 401 6.22 -13.35 3.84
C PHE A 401 6.48 -13.46 2.35
N SER A 402 7.10 -14.54 1.92
CA SER A 402 7.56 -14.74 0.54
C SER A 402 7.42 -16.21 0.15
N ARG A 403 7.35 -16.45 -1.16
CA ARG A 403 7.19 -17.78 -1.76
C ARG A 403 6.01 -18.58 -1.17
N THR A 404 4.92 -17.92 -0.84
CA THR A 404 3.66 -18.62 -0.50
C THR A 404 2.85 -18.77 -1.78
N TRP A 405 2.02 -19.82 -1.90
CA TRP A 405 1.21 -20.04 -3.09
C TRP A 405 -0.20 -20.52 -2.73
N ALA A 406 -1.09 -20.51 -3.72
CA ALA A 406 -2.44 -21.02 -3.56
C ALA A 406 -2.41 -22.51 -3.17
N GLY A 407 -2.91 -22.84 -1.97
CA GLY A 407 -2.88 -24.20 -1.44
C GLY A 407 -1.65 -24.54 -0.58
N ASP A 408 -0.71 -23.61 -0.36
CA ASP A 408 0.44 -23.85 0.51
C ASP A 408 0.00 -24.04 1.97
N THR A 409 0.47 -25.10 2.62
CA THR A 409 0.11 -25.45 4.00
C THR A 409 1.30 -25.38 4.95
N ARG A 410 2.50 -25.03 4.47
CA ARG A 410 3.71 -24.95 5.32
C ARG A 410 3.49 -24.06 6.54
N ALA A 411 4.21 -24.34 7.62
CA ALA A 411 4.13 -23.51 8.82
C ALA A 411 4.79 -22.14 8.54
N PRO A 412 4.20 -21.01 8.99
CA PRO A 412 4.88 -19.71 8.91
C PRO A 412 6.22 -19.81 9.64
N THR A 413 7.25 -19.18 9.09
CA THR A 413 8.59 -19.07 9.68
C THR A 413 8.73 -17.79 10.51
N ALA A 414 7.91 -16.78 10.21
CA ALA A 414 7.72 -15.58 11.03
C ALA A 414 6.55 -15.76 12.03
N CYS A 415 6.40 -14.81 12.96
CA CYS A 415 5.31 -14.77 13.95
C CYS A 415 5.27 -15.94 14.99
N ASN A 416 6.41 -16.53 15.38
CA ASN A 416 6.43 -17.78 16.17
C ASN A 416 7.11 -17.70 17.55
N VAL A 417 7.02 -16.58 18.27
CA VAL A 417 7.62 -16.49 19.62
C VAL A 417 6.63 -16.96 20.68
N THR A 418 7.06 -17.73 21.68
CA THR A 418 6.20 -18.10 22.81
C THR A 418 6.70 -17.43 24.09
N VAL A 419 5.87 -16.61 24.75
CA VAL A 419 6.17 -15.94 26.03
C VAL A 419 5.17 -16.44 27.06
N GLY A 420 5.67 -17.03 28.16
CA GLY A 420 4.83 -17.57 29.23
C GLY A 420 3.91 -18.72 28.79
N GLY A 421 4.30 -19.51 27.78
CA GLY A 421 3.49 -20.60 27.23
C GLY A 421 2.38 -20.16 26.26
N ARG A 422 2.32 -18.88 25.90
CA ARG A 422 1.41 -18.33 24.89
C ARG A 422 2.17 -17.97 23.61
N PRO A 423 1.72 -18.37 22.41
CA PRO A 423 2.31 -17.94 21.15
C PRO A 423 2.01 -16.45 20.88
N HIS A 424 3.00 -15.76 20.33
CA HIS A 424 3.10 -14.33 20.04
C HIS A 424 3.76 -14.11 18.69
N ALA A 425 3.38 -13.02 18.04
CA ALA A 425 3.93 -12.64 16.76
C ALA A 425 5.27 -11.90 16.95
N SER A 426 6.40 -12.51 16.57
CA SER A 426 7.64 -11.76 16.32
C SER A 426 7.72 -11.40 14.83
N GLY A 427 7.87 -10.11 14.53
CA GLY A 427 8.19 -9.67 13.18
C GLY A 427 9.51 -10.27 12.70
N ASN A 428 9.64 -10.52 11.40
CA ASN A 428 10.89 -10.97 10.76
C ASN A 428 11.54 -9.86 9.93
N TRP A 429 10.98 -8.66 9.97
CA TRP A 429 11.45 -7.50 9.21
C TRP A 429 11.84 -6.36 10.14
N ALA A 430 12.44 -5.30 9.57
CA ALA A 430 12.87 -4.11 10.29
C ALA A 430 11.81 -3.52 11.23
N VAL A 431 12.21 -2.67 12.17
CA VAL A 431 11.26 -2.06 13.10
C VAL A 431 10.28 -1.06 12.45
N GLY A 432 10.65 -0.54 11.28
CA GLY A 432 9.78 0.30 10.47
C GLY A 432 8.77 -0.59 9.78
N THR A 433 7.49 -0.28 9.90
CA THR A 433 6.43 -1.02 9.21
C THR A 433 6.55 -0.76 7.71
N PRO A 434 6.89 -1.77 6.88
CA PRO A 434 6.72 -1.61 5.45
C PRO A 434 5.26 -1.28 5.17
N GLN A 435 5.03 -0.38 4.22
CA GLN A 435 3.72 0.02 3.75
C GLN A 435 3.49 -0.25 2.27
N ALA A 436 4.57 -0.40 1.51
CA ALA A 436 4.47 -0.85 0.14
C ALA A 436 5.67 -1.72 -0.22
N LEU A 437 5.42 -2.60 -1.18
CA LEU A 437 6.44 -3.34 -1.92
C LEU A 437 6.28 -3.03 -3.40
N SER A 438 7.39 -2.85 -4.07
CA SER A 438 7.47 -2.74 -5.52
C SER A 438 8.68 -3.55 -5.99
N HIS A 439 8.82 -3.75 -7.30
CA HIS A 439 9.93 -4.52 -7.82
C HIS A 439 10.62 -3.77 -8.95
N TRP A 440 11.92 -4.00 -9.16
CA TRP A 440 12.63 -3.42 -10.30
C TRP A 440 13.26 -4.56 -11.10
N PRO A 441 12.92 -4.70 -12.40
CA PRO A 441 13.56 -5.68 -13.26
C PRO A 441 14.99 -5.26 -13.58
N ARG A 442 15.93 -6.21 -13.67
CA ARG A 442 17.26 -5.86 -14.19
C ARG A 442 17.09 -5.32 -15.60
N LEU A 443 17.71 -4.17 -15.89
CA LEU A 443 17.62 -3.52 -17.20
C LEU A 443 17.97 -4.51 -18.32
N GLY A 444 17.12 -4.56 -19.35
CA GLY A 444 17.28 -5.49 -20.46
C GLY A 444 16.93 -6.96 -20.15
N THR A 445 16.31 -7.25 -19.00
CA THR A 445 15.88 -8.62 -18.63
C THR A 445 14.41 -8.66 -18.22
N ALA A 446 13.78 -9.83 -18.37
CA ALA A 446 12.43 -10.09 -17.88
C ALA A 446 12.39 -10.52 -16.40
N ARG A 447 13.55 -10.65 -15.73
CA ARG A 447 13.65 -11.09 -14.33
C ARG A 447 13.67 -9.89 -13.39
N VAL A 448 12.95 -10.04 -12.27
CA VAL A 448 13.03 -9.12 -11.14
C VAL A 448 14.42 -9.21 -10.50
N ASP A 449 15.03 -8.07 -10.19
CA ASP A 449 16.38 -7.99 -9.59
C ASP A 449 16.34 -7.41 -8.19
N GLU A 450 15.51 -6.37 -7.99
CA GLU A 450 15.41 -5.66 -6.73
C GLU A 450 13.97 -5.70 -6.20
N LEU A 451 13.82 -6.04 -4.93
CA LEU A 451 12.59 -5.82 -4.15
C LEU A 451 12.73 -4.46 -3.47
N TRP A 452 11.88 -3.52 -3.87
CA TRP A 452 11.81 -2.19 -3.29
C TRP A 452 10.78 -2.17 -2.17
N GLY A 453 11.10 -1.44 -1.10
CA GLY A 453 10.19 -1.25 0.02
C GLY A 453 10.21 0.18 0.53
N LEU A 454 9.07 0.55 1.11
CA LEU A 454 8.83 1.82 1.76
C LEU A 454 8.41 1.53 3.19
N THR A 455 9.13 2.10 4.16
CA THR A 455 8.64 2.14 5.54
C THR A 455 7.98 3.48 5.83
N GLU A 456 6.96 3.41 6.68
CA GLU A 456 6.25 4.56 7.22
C GLU A 456 6.63 4.71 8.71
N HIS A 457 5.98 5.66 9.38
CA HIS A 457 5.95 5.84 10.83
C HIS A 457 7.02 6.80 11.39
N ILE A 458 6.68 7.37 12.54
CA ILE A 458 7.58 8.14 13.39
C ILE A 458 7.37 7.66 14.82
N CYS A 459 8.44 7.64 15.60
CA CYS A 459 8.28 7.60 17.05
C CYS A 459 8.03 9.03 17.51
N ALA A 460 6.81 9.29 17.98
CA ALA A 460 6.40 10.60 18.44
C ALA A 460 7.23 11.03 19.66
N GLY A 461 7.92 12.15 19.54
CA GLY A 461 8.68 12.75 20.62
C GLY A 461 7.77 13.30 21.74
N THR A 462 8.35 13.57 22.90
CA THR A 462 7.60 14.10 24.06
C THR A 462 6.87 15.41 23.72
N ALA A 463 7.46 16.28 22.90
CA ALA A 463 6.84 17.54 22.48
C ALA A 463 5.58 17.34 21.64
N LEU A 464 5.59 16.37 20.71
CA LEU A 464 4.44 16.05 19.88
C LEU A 464 3.32 15.39 20.69
N ARG A 465 3.67 14.47 21.59
CA ARG A 465 2.72 13.81 22.51
C ARG A 465 2.05 14.82 23.44
N ALA A 466 2.79 15.82 23.92
CA ALA A 466 2.21 16.88 24.75
C ALA A 466 1.24 17.77 23.96
N SER A 467 1.54 18.06 22.70
CA SER A 467 0.67 18.88 21.83
C SER A 467 -0.59 18.15 21.38
N PHE A 468 -0.50 16.85 21.11
CA PHE A 468 -1.60 16.04 20.58
C PHE A 468 -1.73 14.69 21.33
N PRO A 469 -2.07 14.73 22.63
CA PRO A 469 -2.08 13.53 23.49
C PRO A 469 -3.16 12.49 23.09
N HIS A 470 -4.15 12.91 22.30
CA HIS A 470 -5.20 12.03 21.78
C HIS A 470 -4.80 11.30 20.50
N GLU A 471 -3.83 11.83 19.75
CA GLU A 471 -3.27 11.19 18.56
C GLU A 471 -2.04 10.35 18.90
N PHE A 472 -1.14 10.91 19.70
CA PHE A 472 0.13 10.30 20.01
C PHE A 472 0.20 10.01 21.51
N LYS A 473 0.00 8.75 21.86
CA LYS A 473 0.13 8.26 23.23
C LYS A 473 1.56 7.80 23.48
N ALA A 474 1.99 7.83 24.74
CA ALA A 474 3.22 7.15 25.14
C ALA A 474 3.04 5.65 24.86
N VAL A 475 3.99 5.08 24.12
CA VAL A 475 4.01 3.66 23.78
C VAL A 475 4.64 2.94 24.97
N GLU A 476 3.79 2.50 25.91
CA GLU A 476 4.11 1.36 26.78
C GLU A 476 3.29 0.20 26.24
N GLU A 477 3.84 -0.49 25.26
CA GLU A 477 3.22 -1.70 24.75
C GLU A 477 3.65 -2.86 25.66
N ALA A 478 2.72 -3.77 25.95
CA ALA A 478 3.09 -5.03 26.58
C ALA A 478 4.21 -5.71 25.77
N ASP A 479 5.07 -6.52 26.39
CA ASP A 479 6.24 -7.18 25.74
C ASP A 479 5.92 -7.74 24.34
N GLU A 480 4.71 -8.27 24.17
CA GLU A 480 4.08 -8.85 22.97
C GLU A 480 3.76 -7.87 21.80
N ARG A 481 3.87 -6.56 21.97
CA ARG A 481 3.56 -5.52 20.95
C ARG A 481 4.65 -4.45 20.77
N ARG A 482 5.78 -4.58 21.46
CA ARG A 482 6.87 -3.60 21.42
C ARG A 482 7.42 -3.42 20.00
N ASN A 483 7.30 -2.23 19.44
CA ASN A 483 7.98 -1.83 18.21
C ASN A 483 9.19 -0.93 18.56
N ALA A 484 9.91 -0.38 17.58
CA ALA A 484 11.04 0.51 17.89
C ALA A 484 10.70 1.80 18.62
N CYS A 485 9.43 2.17 18.68
CA CYS A 485 8.97 3.34 19.40
C CYS A 485 8.62 3.04 20.86
N ASP A 486 8.63 1.75 21.26
CA ASP A 486 8.41 1.36 22.64
C ASP A 486 9.46 2.00 23.56
N GLY A 487 8.99 2.67 24.61
CA GLY A 487 9.85 3.40 25.53
C GLY A 487 10.58 4.60 24.93
N TYR A 488 10.26 5.07 23.72
CA TYR A 488 10.91 6.25 23.14
C TYR A 488 10.58 7.52 23.96
N GLN A 489 11.62 8.17 24.50
CA GLN A 489 11.52 9.39 25.32
C GLN A 489 12.29 10.59 24.74
N GLY A 490 12.67 10.54 23.46
CA GLY A 490 13.28 11.68 22.80
C GLY A 490 12.32 12.87 22.73
N GLU A 491 12.87 14.09 22.77
CA GLU A 491 12.07 15.31 22.62
C GLU A 491 11.55 15.47 21.19
N ALA A 492 12.44 15.29 20.21
CA ALA A 492 12.13 15.30 18.79
C ALA A 492 11.47 13.98 18.35
N ASN A 493 10.81 13.99 17.19
CA ASN A 493 10.35 12.75 16.57
C ASN A 493 11.54 11.97 15.98
N LEU A 494 11.52 10.65 16.13
CA LEU A 494 12.42 9.76 15.39
C LEU A 494 11.72 9.28 14.12
N SER A 495 12.36 9.42 12.97
CA SER A 495 11.82 8.86 11.72
C SER A 495 12.05 7.35 11.65
N LEU A 496 11.02 6.63 11.20
CA LEU A 496 11.15 5.25 10.72
C LEU A 496 10.88 5.17 9.21
N ARG A 497 10.94 6.30 8.50
CA ARG A 497 10.57 6.40 7.09
C ARG A 497 11.78 6.21 6.20
N THR A 498 11.76 5.14 5.40
CA THR A 498 12.88 4.78 4.54
C THR A 498 12.37 4.30 3.20
N VAL A 499 13.14 4.57 2.16
CA VAL A 499 13.02 3.93 0.86
C VAL A 499 14.24 3.03 0.70
N PHE A 500 14.02 1.75 0.44
CA PHE A 500 15.12 0.79 0.33
C PHE A 500 14.88 -0.18 -0.83
N ALA A 501 15.95 -0.86 -1.25
CA ALA A 501 15.84 -2.03 -2.09
C ALA A 501 16.79 -3.14 -1.63
N VAL A 502 16.35 -4.38 -1.75
CA VAL A 502 17.10 -5.60 -1.42
C VAL A 502 17.14 -6.52 -2.65
N GLY A 503 18.02 -7.51 -2.66
CA GLY A 503 18.04 -8.49 -3.75
C GLY A 503 16.75 -9.31 -3.77
N PHE A 504 16.07 -9.40 -4.91
CA PHE A 504 14.82 -10.17 -5.01
C PHE A 504 15.05 -11.67 -4.78
N ASP A 505 16.15 -12.22 -5.31
CA ASP A 505 16.52 -13.63 -5.16
C ASP A 505 17.35 -13.91 -3.89
N ASP A 506 17.49 -12.94 -2.98
CA ASP A 506 18.22 -13.14 -1.73
C ASP A 506 17.51 -14.22 -0.87
N PRO A 507 18.19 -15.31 -0.48
CA PRO A 507 17.61 -16.34 0.38
C PRO A 507 17.04 -15.78 1.69
N ALA A 508 17.66 -14.74 2.27
CA ALA A 508 17.17 -14.10 3.48
C ALA A 508 15.85 -13.33 3.26
N VAL A 509 15.48 -13.05 2.01
CA VAL A 509 14.18 -12.49 1.62
C VAL A 509 13.22 -13.61 1.24
N MET A 510 13.66 -14.55 0.41
CA MET A 510 12.80 -15.55 -0.27
C MET A 510 12.52 -16.83 0.52
N ASP A 511 13.29 -17.12 1.56
CA ASP A 511 13.06 -18.27 2.43
C ASP A 511 12.22 -17.91 3.66
N LEU A 512 11.73 -16.67 3.74
CA LEU A 512 10.80 -16.20 4.76
C LEU A 512 9.37 -16.62 4.38
N HIS A 513 8.90 -17.77 4.88
CA HIS A 513 7.52 -18.22 4.73
C HIS A 513 6.59 -17.65 5.81
#